data_AF-A0A661LZ07-F1
#
_entry.id   AF-A0A661LZ07-F1
#
_cell.length_a   1.000
_cell.length_b   1.000
_cell.length_c   1.000
_cell.angle_alpha   90.00
_cell.angle_beta   90.00
_cell.angle_gamma   90.00
#
_symmetry.space_group_name_H-M   'P 1'
#
loop_
_entity.id
_entity.type
_entity.pdbx_description
1 polymer ?
#
loop_
_entity_poly.entity_id
_entity_poly.type
_entity_poly.pdbx_seq_one_letter_code
_entity_poly.pdbx_strand_id
1 'polypeptide(L)'
;MTPMPPRDVDRFGAFVVYVGIGVLTLWAGSALLDRALYSKFYRDYLVPWRAVLVKYESEGGRIPPFSGTDHSAYMERLEQMMKERGMGVPRSNTEIPFIYRLRRLWSPNEDVFLLWYEHSLVLYGISRKTFERLDRDIDGRVDARRGRLTGRSTGVGRGYIARWTM
;
A
#
# COMPACT_ATOMS: atom_id res chain seq x y z
N MET A 1 47.25 22.84 18.18
CA MET A 1 46.64 21.68 17.50
C MET A 1 47.76 20.91 16.82
N THR A 2 48.23 19.84 17.43
CA THR A 2 49.21 18.95 16.80
C THR A 2 48.55 18.22 15.63
N PRO A 3 49.15 18.23 14.43
CA PRO A 3 48.61 17.49 13.29
C PRO A 3 48.62 15.99 13.61
N MET A 4 47.54 15.28 13.26
CA MET A 4 47.46 13.83 13.44
C MET A 4 48.57 13.15 12.64
N PRO A 5 49.25 12.12 13.19
CA PRO A 5 50.25 11.38 12.45
C PRO A 5 49.59 10.67 11.26
N PRO A 6 50.29 10.52 10.11
CA PRO A 6 49.70 10.08 8.84
C PRO A 6 48.98 8.72 8.91
N ARG A 7 49.43 7.81 9.79
CA ARG A 7 48.78 6.50 10.02
C ARG A 7 47.40 6.62 10.68
N ASP A 8 47.18 7.64 11.50
CA ASP A 8 45.89 7.87 12.16
C ASP A 8 44.89 8.53 11.21
N VAL A 9 45.37 9.34 10.26
CA VAL A 9 44.56 9.88 9.15
C VAL A 9 44.08 8.76 8.23
N ASP A 10 44.95 7.81 7.88
CA ASP A 10 44.58 6.64 7.06
C ASP A 10 43.57 5.73 7.79
N ARG A 11 43.76 5.50 9.09
CA ARG A 11 42.82 4.72 9.91
C ARG A 11 41.45 5.40 10.03
N PHE A 12 41.43 6.72 10.20
CA PHE A 12 40.19 7.49 10.24
C PHE A 12 39.50 7.51 8.87
N GLY A 13 40.25 7.68 7.78
CA GLY A 13 39.75 7.59 6.41
C GLY A 13 39.13 6.23 6.11
N ALA A 14 39.83 5.14 6.45
CA ALA A 14 39.31 3.79 6.33
C ALA A 14 38.04 3.60 7.17
N PHE A 15 38.02 4.09 8.42
CA PHE A 15 36.83 4.03 9.28
C PHE A 15 35.62 4.74 8.66
N VAL A 16 35.79 5.95 8.15
CA VAL A 16 34.72 6.71 7.47
C VAL A 16 34.21 5.96 6.24
N VAL A 17 35.11 5.37 5.44
CA VAL A 17 34.72 4.57 4.26
C VAL A 17 33.92 3.33 4.68
N TYR A 18 34.39 2.56 5.66
CA TYR A 18 33.68 1.37 6.13
C TYR A 18 32.32 1.70 6.73
N VAL A 19 32.23 2.74 7.55
CA VAL A 19 30.96 3.21 8.11
C VAL A 19 30.02 3.70 7.00
N GLY A 20 30.53 4.46 6.03
CA GLY A 20 29.76 4.95 4.89
C GLY A 20 29.19 3.81 4.05
N ILE A 21 29.99 2.81 3.71
CA ILE A 21 29.54 1.61 2.99
C ILE A 21 28.49 0.84 3.80
N GLY A 22 28.69 0.71 5.12
CA GLY A 22 27.74 0.05 6.01
C GLY A 22 26.37 0.74 6.00
N VAL A 23 26.35 2.07 6.15
CA VAL A 23 25.12 2.88 6.10
C VAL A 23 24.43 2.76 4.74
N LEU A 24 25.18 2.85 3.64
CA LEU A 24 24.63 2.69 2.28
C LEU A 24 24.00 1.31 2.07
N THR A 25 24.67 0.26 2.56
CA THR A 25 24.16 -1.12 2.45
C THR A 25 22.87 -1.30 3.24
N LEU A 26 22.80 -0.77 4.46
CA LEU A 26 21.59 -0.80 5.28
C LEU A 26 20.45 -0.02 4.62
N TRP A 27 20.76 1.16 4.06
CA TRP A 27 19.78 1.98 3.35
C TRP A 27 19.24 1.25 2.12
N ALA A 28 20.10 0.68 1.29
CA ALA A 28 19.71 -0.07 0.10
C ALA A 28 18.86 -1.31 0.46
N GLY A 29 19.25 -2.05 1.50
CA GLY A 29 18.48 -3.19 2.00
C GLY A 29 17.09 -2.77 2.48
N SER A 30 17.00 -1.69 3.27
CA SER A 30 15.72 -1.13 3.73
C SER A 30 14.83 -0.69 2.57
N ALA A 31 15.40 -0.02 1.56
CA ALA A 31 14.66 0.42 0.37
C ALA A 31 14.14 -0.75 -0.46
N LEU A 32 14.90 -1.84 -0.54
CA LEU A 32 14.50 -3.06 -1.25
C LEU A 32 13.36 -3.79 -0.53
N LEU A 33 13.41 -3.87 0.81
CA LEU A 33 12.33 -4.43 1.63
C LEU A 33 11.03 -3.63 1.46
N ASP A 34 11.10 -2.30 1.53
CA ASP A 34 9.96 -1.42 1.28
C ASP A 34 9.35 -1.68 -0.10
N ARG A 35 10.19 -1.77 -1.15
CA ARG A 35 9.73 -2.05 -2.51
C ARG A 35 9.06 -3.42 -2.63
N ALA A 36 9.63 -4.45 -2.00
CA ALA A 36 9.05 -5.78 -1.98
C ALA A 36 7.68 -5.79 -1.28
N LEU A 37 7.55 -5.10 -0.14
CA LEU A 37 6.28 -4.95 0.58
C LEU A 37 5.21 -4.30 -0.29
N TYR A 38 5.52 -3.23 -1.01
CA TYR A 38 4.59 -2.59 -1.94
C TYR A 38 4.19 -3.50 -3.09
N SER A 39 5.17 -4.17 -3.72
CA SER A 39 4.90 -5.09 -4.82
C SER A 39 3.97 -6.22 -4.36
N LYS A 40 4.19 -6.74 -3.14
CA LYS A 40 3.35 -7.75 -2.53
C LYS A 40 1.93 -7.24 -2.29
N PHE A 41 1.79 -6.06 -1.69
CA PHE A 41 0.48 -5.45 -1.47
C PHE A 41 -0.28 -5.19 -2.78
N TYR A 42 0.39 -4.70 -3.82
CA TYR A 42 -0.27 -4.46 -5.10
C TYR A 42 -0.66 -5.77 -5.80
N ARG A 43 0.31 -6.68 -6.00
CA ARG A 43 0.12 -7.89 -6.83
C ARG A 43 -0.66 -8.99 -6.12
N ASP A 44 -0.45 -9.17 -4.82
CA ASP A 44 -0.98 -10.32 -4.09
C ASP A 44 -2.26 -9.98 -3.33
N TYR A 45 -2.57 -8.68 -3.16
CA TYR A 45 -3.76 -8.23 -2.42
C TYR A 45 -4.71 -7.40 -3.30
N LEU A 46 -4.25 -6.26 -3.84
CA LEU A 46 -5.15 -5.35 -4.58
C LEU A 46 -5.63 -5.93 -5.91
N VAL A 47 -4.73 -6.51 -6.70
CA VAL A 47 -5.07 -7.08 -8.01
C VAL A 47 -6.06 -8.26 -7.89
N PRO A 48 -5.87 -9.23 -6.96
CA PRO A 48 -6.84 -10.28 -6.72
C PRO A 48 -8.20 -9.74 -6.26
N TRP A 49 -8.24 -8.75 -5.36
CA TRP A 49 -9.50 -8.13 -4.94
C TRP A 49 -10.26 -7.54 -6.13
N ARG A 50 -9.56 -6.79 -6.97
CA ARG A 50 -10.11 -6.28 -8.23
C ARG A 50 -10.65 -7.41 -9.10
N ALA A 51 -9.89 -8.47 -9.33
CA ALA A 51 -10.29 -9.57 -10.19
C ALA A 51 -11.56 -10.29 -9.68
N VAL A 52 -11.63 -10.57 -8.37
CA VAL A 52 -12.78 -11.26 -7.79
C VAL A 52 -14.03 -10.36 -7.79
N LEU A 53 -13.89 -9.06 -7.55
CA LEU A 53 -15.03 -8.14 -7.58
C LEU A 53 -15.60 -7.95 -8.99
N VAL A 54 -14.73 -7.79 -10.00
CA VAL A 54 -15.15 -7.76 -11.42
C VAL A 54 -15.83 -9.06 -11.81
N LYS A 55 -15.27 -10.20 -11.39
CA LYS A 55 -15.86 -11.50 -11.65
C LYS A 55 -17.25 -11.60 -11.01
N TYR A 56 -17.39 -11.22 -9.74
CA TYR A 56 -18.66 -11.22 -9.02
C TYR A 56 -19.74 -10.42 -9.75
N GLU A 57 -19.41 -9.21 -10.20
CA GLU A 57 -20.34 -8.39 -10.99
C GLU A 57 -20.69 -9.03 -12.34
N SER A 58 -19.69 -9.56 -13.06
CA SER A 58 -19.89 -10.19 -14.37
C SER A 58 -20.76 -11.46 -14.32
N GLU A 59 -20.75 -12.18 -13.19
CA GLU A 59 -21.59 -13.35 -12.94
C GLU A 59 -22.99 -12.97 -12.39
N GLY A 60 -23.38 -11.69 -12.51
CA GLY A 60 -24.68 -11.19 -12.06
C GLY A 60 -24.79 -11.08 -10.54
N GLY A 61 -23.66 -10.92 -9.85
CA GLY A 61 -23.59 -10.57 -8.44
C GLY A 61 -24.20 -9.20 -8.21
N ARG A 62 -25.12 -9.10 -7.25
CA ARG A 62 -25.68 -7.81 -6.84
C ARG A 62 -24.81 -7.24 -5.74
N ILE A 63 -24.28 -6.04 -5.96
CA ILE A 63 -23.57 -5.28 -4.93
C ILE A 63 -24.64 -4.73 -3.97
N PRO A 64 -24.48 -4.89 -2.64
CA PRO A 64 -25.40 -4.27 -1.71
C PRO A 64 -25.36 -2.74 -1.85
N PRO A 65 -26.47 -2.03 -1.61
CA PRO A 65 -26.43 -0.57 -1.55
C PRO A 65 -25.59 -0.11 -0.35
N PHE A 66 -24.74 0.90 -0.54
CA PHE A 66 -23.94 1.49 0.54
C PHE A 66 -24.65 2.72 1.11
N SER A 67 -24.98 2.70 2.40
CA SER A 67 -25.68 3.80 3.09
C SER A 67 -24.76 4.89 3.63
N GLY A 68 -23.43 4.76 3.49
CA GLY A 68 -22.46 5.75 3.94
C GLY A 68 -22.14 5.75 5.44
N THR A 69 -22.86 4.96 6.26
CA THR A 69 -22.75 4.97 7.72
C THR A 69 -21.71 4.00 8.28
N ASP A 70 -21.60 2.78 7.73
CA ASP A 70 -20.67 1.76 8.21
C ASP A 70 -20.01 1.02 7.04
N HIS A 71 -18.72 1.32 6.84
CA HIS A 71 -17.92 0.75 5.75
C HIS A 71 -17.58 -0.72 6.00
N SER A 72 -17.36 -1.11 7.27
CA SER A 72 -16.98 -2.48 7.64
C SER A 72 -18.17 -3.42 7.47
N ALA A 73 -19.33 -3.05 8.03
CA ALA A 73 -20.54 -3.85 7.89
C ALA A 73 -20.96 -4.02 6.41
N TYR A 74 -20.72 -2.99 5.59
CA TYR A 74 -20.92 -3.07 4.15
C TYR A 74 -20.01 -4.12 3.49
N MET A 75 -18.70 -4.08 3.79
CA MET A 75 -17.73 -5.01 3.22
C MET A 75 -17.94 -6.45 3.71
N GLU A 76 -18.29 -6.64 4.98
CA GLU A 76 -18.65 -7.95 5.55
C GLU A 76 -19.85 -8.56 4.83
N ARG A 77 -20.89 -7.76 4.58
CA ARG A 77 -22.06 -8.20 3.82
C ARG A 77 -21.71 -8.57 2.38
N LEU A 78 -20.89 -7.76 1.71
CA LEU A 78 -20.42 -8.06 0.35
C LEU A 78 -19.61 -9.36 0.33
N GLU A 79 -18.68 -9.54 1.27
CA GLU A 79 -17.90 -10.77 1.42
C GLU A 79 -18.80 -11.98 1.64
N GLN A 80 -19.80 -11.89 2.51
CA GLN A 80 -20.75 -12.96 2.74
C GLN A 80 -21.51 -13.33 1.45
N MET A 81 -22.02 -12.34 0.71
CA MET A 81 -22.72 -12.57 -0.56
C MET A 81 -21.81 -13.22 -1.61
N MET A 82 -20.52 -12.86 -1.65
CA MET A 82 -19.54 -13.49 -2.53
C MET A 82 -19.30 -14.96 -2.13
N LYS A 83 -19.17 -15.24 -0.83
CA LYS A 83 -18.99 -16.60 -0.31
C LYS A 83 -20.20 -17.49 -0.56
N GLU A 84 -21.41 -16.97 -0.41
CA GLU A 84 -22.67 -17.69 -0.71
C GLU A 84 -22.74 -18.13 -2.18
N ARG A 85 -22.04 -17.44 -3.07
CA ARG A 85 -21.89 -17.81 -4.49
C ARG A 85 -20.65 -18.67 -4.78
N GLY A 86 -19.95 -19.15 -3.75
CA GLY A 86 -18.75 -19.96 -3.91
C GLY A 86 -17.50 -19.18 -4.35
N MET A 87 -17.52 -17.83 -4.30
CA MET A 87 -16.35 -17.03 -4.61
C MET A 87 -15.47 -16.86 -3.37
N GLY A 88 -14.20 -17.26 -3.49
CA GLY A 88 -13.19 -17.02 -2.47
C GLY A 88 -12.75 -15.55 -2.47
N VAL A 89 -12.73 -14.94 -1.29
CA VAL A 89 -12.13 -13.60 -1.11
C VAL A 89 -10.62 -13.70 -0.94
N PRO A 90 -9.84 -12.73 -1.46
CA PRO A 90 -8.40 -12.69 -1.26
C PRO A 90 -8.03 -12.62 0.22
N ARG A 91 -6.94 -13.31 0.59
CA ARG A 91 -6.44 -13.29 1.97
C ARG A 91 -5.73 -11.96 2.25
N SER A 92 -6.02 -11.39 3.40
CA SER A 92 -5.21 -10.32 3.97
C SER A 92 -4.12 -10.87 4.90
N ASN A 93 -3.20 -10.00 5.30
CA ASN A 93 -2.27 -10.25 6.41
C ASN A 93 -2.84 -9.84 7.78
N THR A 94 -4.13 -9.52 7.83
CA THR A 94 -4.90 -9.33 9.06
C THR A 94 -6.02 -10.38 9.13
N GLU A 95 -6.73 -10.46 10.25
CA GLU A 95 -7.91 -11.33 10.41
C GLU A 95 -9.08 -10.90 9.52
N ILE A 96 -9.08 -9.64 9.06
CA ILE A 96 -10.16 -9.03 8.29
C ILE A 96 -9.74 -8.95 6.80
N PRO A 97 -10.42 -9.64 5.86
CA PRO A 97 -9.98 -9.74 4.47
C PRO A 97 -9.87 -8.40 3.72
N PHE A 98 -10.70 -7.44 4.05
CA PHE A 98 -10.72 -6.10 3.43
C PHE A 98 -9.85 -5.06 4.16
N ILE A 99 -9.00 -5.49 5.12
CA ILE A 99 -8.01 -4.61 5.78
C ILE A 99 -6.62 -5.19 5.60
N TYR A 100 -5.70 -4.44 4.98
CA TYR A 100 -4.30 -4.86 4.81
C TYR A 100 -3.35 -3.97 5.59
N ARG A 101 -2.43 -4.56 6.36
CA ARG A 101 -1.47 -3.83 7.19
C ARG A 101 -0.11 -3.75 6.51
N LEU A 102 0.29 -2.56 6.07
CA LEU A 102 1.65 -2.30 5.57
C LEU A 102 2.57 -2.01 6.77
N ARG A 103 3.44 -2.96 7.10
CA ARG A 103 4.49 -2.79 8.12
C ARG A 103 5.80 -2.39 7.46
N ARG A 104 6.16 -1.11 7.52
CA ARG A 104 7.41 -0.61 6.96
C ARG A 104 8.50 -0.50 8.00
N LEU A 105 9.73 -0.61 7.53
CA LEU A 105 10.89 -0.29 8.35
C LEU A 105 10.91 1.23 8.54
N TRP A 106 11.07 1.70 9.78
CA TRP A 106 11.21 3.13 10.12
C TRP A 106 10.00 4.04 9.80
N SER A 107 8.82 3.48 9.55
CA SER A 107 7.59 4.26 9.37
C SER A 107 6.45 3.66 10.20
N PRO A 108 5.44 4.47 10.58
CA PRO A 108 4.24 3.96 11.20
C PRO A 108 3.57 2.89 10.33
N ASN A 109 2.93 1.91 10.97
CA ASN A 109 2.12 0.93 10.26
C ASN A 109 0.95 1.63 9.57
N GLU A 110 0.64 1.23 8.34
CA GLU A 110 -0.53 1.72 7.61
C GLU A 110 -1.56 0.60 7.54
N ASP A 111 -2.70 0.80 8.18
CA ASP A 111 -3.86 -0.08 8.06
C ASP A 111 -4.73 0.42 6.91
N VAL A 112 -4.62 -0.28 5.79
CA VAL A 112 -5.30 0.07 4.54
C VAL A 112 -6.65 -0.63 4.51
N PHE A 113 -7.72 0.15 4.58
CA PHE A 113 -9.08 -0.36 4.44
C PHE A 113 -9.52 -0.29 2.97
N LEU A 114 -10.07 -1.39 2.46
CA LEU A 114 -10.54 -1.55 1.10
C LEU A 114 -12.08 -1.47 1.07
N LEU A 115 -12.60 -0.62 0.20
CA LEU A 115 -14.03 -0.49 -0.06
C LEU A 115 -14.31 -0.73 -1.54
N TRP A 116 -15.31 -1.55 -1.84
CA TRP A 116 -15.88 -1.63 -3.17
C TRP A 116 -17.06 -0.67 -3.31
N TYR A 117 -17.04 0.24 -4.28
CA TYR A 117 -18.14 1.19 -4.48
C TYR A 117 -18.20 1.69 -5.92
N GLU A 118 -19.38 1.63 -6.56
CA GLU A 118 -19.62 2.15 -7.91
C GLU A 118 -18.53 1.74 -8.93
N HIS A 119 -18.30 0.43 -9.09
CA HIS A 119 -17.28 -0.12 -10.00
C HIS A 119 -15.87 0.42 -9.75
N SER A 120 -15.61 0.91 -8.53
CA SER A 120 -14.35 1.50 -8.13
C SER A 120 -13.89 0.88 -6.82
N LEU A 121 -12.59 0.69 -6.71
CA LEU A 121 -11.94 0.21 -5.50
C LEU A 121 -11.40 1.43 -4.74
N VAL A 122 -11.96 1.73 -3.58
CA VAL A 122 -11.56 2.86 -2.75
C VAL A 122 -10.66 2.37 -1.62
N LEU A 123 -9.49 2.99 -1.46
CA LEU A 123 -8.50 2.69 -0.45
C LEU A 123 -8.45 3.82 0.57
N TYR A 124 -8.60 3.48 1.84
CA TYR A 124 -8.51 4.40 2.96
C TYR A 124 -7.28 4.11 3.81
N GLY A 125 -6.74 5.13 4.46
CA GLY A 125 -5.65 4.96 5.43
C GLY A 125 -4.27 4.76 4.81
N ILE A 126 -4.10 5.00 3.50
CA ILE A 126 -2.79 4.90 2.84
C ILE A 126 -1.97 6.19 3.06
N SER A 127 -0.65 6.10 3.16
CA SER A 127 0.17 7.32 3.15
C SER A 127 0.32 7.90 1.75
N ARG A 128 0.79 9.15 1.68
CA ARG A 128 1.18 9.79 0.41
C ARG A 128 2.18 8.94 -0.39
N LYS A 129 3.20 8.39 0.28
CA LYS A 129 4.23 7.55 -0.37
C LYS A 129 3.59 6.30 -0.99
N THR A 130 2.62 5.70 -0.32
CA THR A 130 1.83 4.56 -0.84
C THR A 130 1.02 4.98 -2.05
N PHE A 131 0.30 6.09 -1.95
CA PHE A 131 -0.49 6.62 -3.05
C PHE A 131 0.37 6.83 -4.30
N GLU A 132 1.46 7.60 -4.18
CA GLU A 132 2.34 7.91 -5.32
C GLU A 132 2.96 6.65 -5.95
N ARG A 133 3.20 5.61 -5.14
CA ARG A 133 3.71 4.33 -5.64
C ARG A 133 2.65 3.56 -6.43
N LEU A 134 1.44 3.45 -5.87
CA LEU A 134 0.32 2.80 -6.53
C LEU A 134 -0.04 3.51 -7.83
N ASP A 135 -0.06 4.85 -7.82
CA ASP A 135 -0.37 5.69 -8.96
C ASP A 135 0.62 5.45 -10.10
N ARG A 136 1.91 5.41 -9.76
CA ARG A 136 2.96 5.04 -10.72
C ARG A 136 2.80 3.61 -11.25
N ASP A 137 2.45 2.65 -10.41
CA ASP A 137 2.31 1.25 -10.82
C ASP A 137 1.04 1.03 -11.67
N ILE A 138 -0.02 1.83 -11.48
CA ILE A 138 -1.30 1.73 -12.21
C ILE A 138 -1.31 2.58 -13.48
N ASP A 139 -0.90 3.85 -13.39
CA ASP A 139 -1.03 4.86 -14.46
C ASP A 139 0.32 5.24 -15.09
N GLY A 140 1.44 4.72 -14.59
CA GLY A 140 2.78 5.00 -15.10
C GLY A 140 3.35 6.36 -14.70
N ARG A 141 2.53 7.23 -14.12
CA ARG A 141 2.90 8.58 -13.65
C ARG A 141 2.23 8.89 -12.31
N VAL A 142 2.76 9.89 -11.61
CA VAL A 142 2.17 10.37 -10.36
C VAL A 142 1.34 11.61 -10.64
N ASP A 143 0.02 11.47 -10.68
CA ASP A 143 -0.97 12.54 -10.81
C ASP A 143 -2.23 12.22 -9.99
N ALA A 144 -2.33 12.80 -8.78
CA ALA A 144 -3.45 12.55 -7.88
C ALA A 144 -4.84 12.94 -8.43
N ARG A 145 -4.91 13.71 -9.51
CA ARG A 145 -6.17 14.21 -10.08
C ARG A 145 -6.56 13.53 -11.40
N ARG A 146 -5.66 12.79 -12.03
CA ARG A 146 -5.88 12.26 -13.39
C ARG A 146 -5.30 10.85 -13.51
N GLY A 147 -6.09 9.95 -14.07
CA GLY A 147 -5.68 8.56 -14.27
C GLY A 147 -6.80 7.61 -13.88
N ARG A 148 -6.47 6.33 -13.79
CA ARG A 148 -7.34 5.31 -13.22
C ARG A 148 -7.29 5.35 -11.70
N LEU A 149 -6.16 5.73 -11.11
CA LEU A 149 -6.04 6.01 -9.69
C LEU A 149 -6.15 7.52 -9.46
N THR A 150 -7.12 7.94 -8.66
CA THR A 150 -7.23 9.33 -8.19
C THR A 150 -7.15 9.36 -6.68
N GLY A 151 -6.71 10.47 -6.10
CA GLY A 151 -6.49 10.55 -4.67
C GLY A 151 -6.82 11.92 -4.08
N ARG A 152 -7.26 11.92 -2.82
CA ARG A 152 -7.43 13.15 -2.02
C ARG A 152 -6.75 12.97 -0.67
N SER A 153 -5.99 13.98 -0.24
CA SER A 153 -5.44 14.03 1.11
C SER A 153 -6.58 14.27 2.09
N THR A 154 -6.61 13.53 3.20
CA THR A 154 -7.49 13.86 4.32
C THR A 154 -6.85 14.99 5.13
N GLY A 155 -7.61 16.06 5.40
CA GLY A 155 -7.13 17.27 6.06
C GLY A 155 -6.58 17.06 7.48
N VAL A 156 -6.80 15.89 8.07
CA VAL A 156 -6.31 15.49 9.41
C VAL A 156 -4.90 14.85 9.35
N GLY A 157 -4.17 15.06 8.24
CA GLY A 157 -2.72 15.14 8.27
C GLY A 157 -1.91 13.85 8.19
N ARG A 158 -2.50 12.67 7.95
CA ARG A 158 -1.68 11.43 7.73
C ARG A 158 -2.19 10.46 6.67
N GLY A 159 -3.38 10.67 6.10
CA GLY A 159 -4.00 9.72 5.18
C GLY A 159 -4.27 10.30 3.80
N TYR A 160 -4.17 9.45 2.79
CA TYR A 160 -4.73 9.63 1.46
C TYR A 160 -5.92 8.66 1.32
N ILE A 161 -6.96 9.13 0.67
CA ILE A 161 -8.02 8.27 0.14
C ILE A 161 -7.77 8.15 -1.34
N ALA A 162 -7.59 6.93 -1.84
CA ALA A 162 -7.44 6.67 -3.26
C ALA A 162 -8.70 6.01 -3.82
N ARG A 163 -9.10 6.38 -5.03
CA ARG A 163 -10.14 5.69 -5.80
C ARG A 163 -9.49 5.13 -7.05
N TRP A 164 -9.54 3.82 -7.21
CA TRP A 164 -9.14 3.13 -8.42
C TRP A 164 -10.38 2.80 -9.25
N THR A 165 -10.58 3.55 -10.32
CA THR A 165 -11.66 3.35 -11.29
C THR A 165 -11.25 2.28 -12.30
N MET A 166 -12.21 1.43 -12.67
CA MET A 166 -12.00 0.31 -13.61
C MET A 166 -12.23 0.68 -15.06
#